data_AF-G8SA51-F1
#
_entry.id   AF-G8SA51-F1
#
_cell.length_a   1.000
_cell.length_b   1.000
_cell.length_c   1.000
_cell.angle_alpha   90.00
_cell.angle_beta   90.00
_cell.angle_gamma   90.00
#
_symmetry.space_group_name_H-M   'P 1'
#
loop_
_entity.id
_entity.type
_entity.pdbx_description
1 polymer ?
#
loop_
_entity_poly.entity_id
_entity_poly.type
_entity_poly.pdbx_seq_one_letter_code
_entity_poly.pdbx_strand_id
1 'polypeptide(L)'
;MTAQRTVVFVCPHGAGKSRIAAAWFNGLGLPGWTATSAGMEPQQQVSVHAARLLQNTPVLPLLDEAMPRPLSAVPERDLLVAIDCSREFPADHRWDLEQQQFTPQMCTEIRDRVQALAAALAGQPS
;
A
#
# COMPACT_ATOMS: atom_id res chain seq x y z
N MET A 1 -0.11 18.25 19.11
CA MET A 1 0.29 17.59 17.85
C MET A 1 -0.29 16.19 17.90
N THR A 2 -1.24 15.84 17.02
CA THR A 2 -1.71 14.45 16.92
C THR A 2 -0.58 13.61 16.34
N ALA A 3 -0.22 12.52 17.01
CA ALA A 3 0.76 11.57 16.49
C ALA A 3 0.27 11.03 15.13
N GLN A 4 1.14 11.08 14.12
CA GLN A 4 0.82 10.62 12.77
C GLN A 4 0.94 9.11 12.72
N ARG A 5 -0.18 8.41 12.51
CA ARG A 5 -0.22 6.95 12.41
C ARG A 5 0.20 6.50 11.01
N THR A 6 0.85 5.35 10.93
CA THR A 6 1.39 4.80 9.67
C THR A 6 0.77 3.44 9.33
N VAL A 7 0.15 3.36 8.15
CA VAL A 7 -0.20 2.10 7.49
C VAL A 7 0.99 1.65 6.64
N VAL A 8 1.43 0.41 6.80
CA VAL A 8 2.43 -0.22 5.95
C VAL A 8 1.73 -1.23 5.05
N PHE A 9 1.72 -0.96 3.75
CA PHE A 9 1.31 -1.94 2.76
C PHE A 9 2.51 -2.83 2.38
N VAL A 10 2.32 -4.15 2.39
CA VAL A 10 3.33 -5.13 2.00
C VAL A 10 2.81 -5.99 0.88
N CYS A 11 3.60 -6.19 -0.15
CA CYS A 11 3.37 -7.23 -1.15
C CYS A 11 4.66 -8.06 -1.30
N PRO A 12 4.68 -9.19 -2.03
CA PRO A 12 5.85 -10.06 -2.09
C PRO A 12 7.15 -9.31 -2.34
N HIS A 13 7.22 -8.48 -3.39
CA HIS A 13 8.46 -7.80 -3.78
C HIS A 13 8.58 -6.33 -3.39
N GLY A 14 7.54 -5.74 -2.78
CA GLY A 14 7.55 -4.32 -2.37
C GLY A 14 7.70 -3.29 -3.50
N ALA A 15 7.46 -3.69 -4.75
CA ALA A 15 7.72 -2.87 -5.93
C ALA A 15 6.48 -2.46 -6.73
N GLY A 16 5.31 -3.03 -6.44
CA GLY A 16 4.10 -2.87 -7.24
C GLY A 16 2.87 -2.63 -6.38
N LYS A 17 2.10 -3.69 -6.12
CA LYS A 17 0.79 -3.64 -5.44
C LYS A 17 0.79 -2.81 -4.16
N SER A 18 1.77 -3.01 -3.27
CA SER A 18 1.87 -2.24 -2.02
C SER A 18 2.13 -0.76 -2.24
N ARG A 19 2.86 -0.39 -3.30
CA ARG A 19 3.11 1.01 -3.66
C ARG A 19 1.89 1.68 -4.28
N ILE A 20 1.18 0.96 -5.15
CA ILE A 20 -0.11 1.40 -5.70
C ILE A 20 -1.08 1.67 -4.54
N ALA A 21 -1.17 0.75 -3.58
CA ALA A 21 -2.02 0.90 -2.39
C ALA A 21 -1.62 2.12 -1.53
N ALA A 22 -0.32 2.28 -1.25
CA ALA A 22 0.18 3.42 -0.47
C ALA A 22 -0.09 4.77 -1.17
N ALA A 23 0.11 4.85 -2.49
CA ALA A 23 -0.17 6.05 -3.28
C ALA A 23 -1.67 6.41 -3.23
N TRP A 24 -2.56 5.43 -3.44
CA TRP A 24 -4.00 5.64 -3.30
C TRP A 24 -4.39 6.08 -1.89
N PHE A 25 -3.83 5.47 -0.85
CA PHE A 25 -4.17 5.79 0.53
C PHE A 25 -3.74 7.22 0.89
N ASN A 26 -2.51 7.60 0.54
CA ASN A 26 -2.01 8.97 0.75
C ASN A 26 -2.83 9.99 -0.06
N GLY A 27 -3.31 9.61 -1.25
CA GLY A 27 -4.18 10.44 -2.07
C GLY A 27 -5.56 10.75 -1.45
N LEU A 28 -6.02 9.95 -0.49
CA LEU A 28 -7.26 10.23 0.24
C LEU A 28 -7.09 11.35 1.27
N GLY A 29 -5.86 11.67 1.67
CA GLY A 29 -5.58 12.74 2.64
C GLY A 29 -6.24 12.51 4.01
N LEU A 30 -6.33 11.25 4.46
CA LEU A 30 -6.99 10.90 5.72
C LEU A 30 -6.27 11.57 6.93
N PRO A 31 -6.94 12.45 7.70
CA PRO A 31 -6.29 13.17 8.78
C PRO A 31 -5.68 12.23 9.83
N GLY A 32 -4.43 12.50 10.23
CA GLY A 32 -3.71 11.74 11.24
C GLY A 32 -3.15 10.39 10.75
N TRP A 33 -3.32 10.05 9.47
CA TRP A 33 -2.83 8.82 8.88
C TRP A 33 -1.95 9.08 7.66
N THR A 34 -0.93 8.26 7.49
CA THR A 34 -0.13 8.17 6.26
C THR A 34 0.18 6.73 5.92
N ALA A 35 0.56 6.48 4.67
CA ALA A 35 0.91 5.17 4.19
C ALA A 35 2.34 5.12 3.65
N THR A 36 2.97 3.97 3.86
CA THR A 36 4.22 3.60 3.20
C THR A 36 4.17 2.15 2.71
N SER A 37 5.21 1.70 2.03
CA SER A 37 5.26 0.37 1.43
C SER A 37 6.53 -0.41 1.80
N ALA A 38 6.42 -1.73 1.83
CA ALA A 38 7.56 -2.65 1.96
C ALA A 38 7.34 -3.94 1.15
N GLY A 39 8.39 -4.77 1.07
CA GLY A 39 8.37 -6.11 0.49
C GLY A 39 8.66 -7.20 1.52
N MET A 40 8.11 -8.39 1.30
CA MET A 40 8.53 -9.60 2.01
C MET A 40 9.92 -10.04 1.53
N GLU A 41 10.10 -10.08 0.22
CA GLU A 41 11.32 -10.39 -0.52
C GLU A 41 11.59 -9.24 -1.50
N PRO A 42 12.12 -8.09 -1.04
CA PRO A 42 12.23 -6.89 -1.86
C PRO A 42 13.06 -7.10 -3.12
N GLN A 43 12.51 -6.73 -4.28
CA GLN A 43 13.29 -6.70 -5.52
C GLN A 43 14.13 -5.41 -5.61
N GLN A 44 15.05 -5.35 -6.57
CA GLN A 44 16.02 -4.25 -6.67
C GLN A 44 15.43 -2.93 -7.19
N GLN A 45 14.31 -2.96 -7.90
CA GLN A 45 13.76 -1.78 -8.58
C GLN A 45 12.25 -1.69 -8.42
N VAL A 46 11.71 -0.48 -8.49
CA VAL A 46 10.26 -0.26 -8.55
C VAL A 46 9.70 -0.86 -9.84
N SER A 47 8.49 -1.42 -9.76
CA SER A 47 7.83 -1.99 -10.95
C SER A 47 7.42 -0.88 -11.90
N VAL A 48 7.88 -0.96 -13.15
CA VAL A 48 7.41 -0.08 -14.23
C VAL A 48 5.90 -0.14 -14.43
N HIS A 49 5.26 -1.26 -14.05
CA HIS A 49 3.81 -1.40 -14.13
C HIS A 49 3.08 -0.52 -13.12
N ALA A 50 3.67 -0.26 -11.95
CA ALA A 50 3.03 0.63 -10.95
C ALA A 50 2.87 2.05 -11.51
N ALA A 51 3.95 2.62 -12.05
CA ALA A 51 3.91 3.93 -12.69
C ALA A 51 2.92 3.93 -13.88
N ARG A 52 2.97 2.91 -14.74
CA ARG A 52 2.05 2.78 -15.90
C ARG A 52 0.58 2.73 -15.49
N LEU A 53 0.23 1.97 -14.46
CA LEU A 53 -1.16 1.82 -14.00
C LEU A 53 -1.70 3.07 -13.28
N LEU A 54 -0.80 3.90 -12.73
CA LEU A 54 -1.16 5.17 -12.13
C LEU A 54 -1.10 6.34 -13.12
N GLN A 55 -0.72 6.10 -14.39
CA GLN A 55 -0.74 7.15 -15.40
C GLN A 55 -2.13 7.80 -15.49
N ASN A 56 -2.15 9.13 -15.53
CA ASN A 56 -3.37 9.94 -15.56
C ASN A 56 -4.27 9.84 -14.32
N THR A 57 -3.76 9.27 -13.22
CA THR A 57 -4.44 9.32 -11.91
C THR A 57 -3.89 10.47 -11.06
N PRO A 58 -4.67 11.04 -10.14
CA PRO A 58 -4.20 12.09 -9.24
C PRO A 58 -3.12 11.61 -8.26
N VAL A 59 -2.95 10.29 -8.10
CA VAL A 59 -2.02 9.71 -7.12
C VAL A 59 -0.66 9.32 -7.72
N LEU A 60 -0.45 9.52 -9.03
CA LEU A 60 0.86 9.30 -9.66
C LEU A 60 1.99 10.07 -8.95
N PRO A 61 1.85 11.35 -8.58
CA PRO A 61 2.90 12.08 -7.87
C PRO A 61 3.20 11.55 -6.46
N LEU A 62 2.35 10.66 -5.93
CA LEU A 62 2.48 10.05 -4.60
C LEU A 62 3.06 8.64 -4.66
N LEU A 63 3.39 8.14 -5.86
CA LEU A 63 4.07 6.87 -6.02
C LEU A 63 5.48 6.96 -5.44
N ASP A 64 5.77 6.15 -4.43
CA ASP A 64 7.13 5.99 -3.92
C ASP A 64 8.03 5.44 -5.04
N GLU A 65 9.11 6.14 -5.35
CA GLU A 65 10.12 5.75 -6.36
C GLU A 65 11.44 5.25 -5.73
N ALA A 66 11.56 5.25 -4.41
CA ALA A 66 12.75 4.73 -3.72
C ALA A 66 12.90 3.21 -3.93
N MET A 67 14.10 2.66 -3.74
CA MET A 67 14.33 1.22 -3.85
C MET A 67 13.39 0.42 -2.91
N PRO A 68 12.80 -0.71 -3.35
CA PRO A 68 12.04 -1.59 -2.47
C PRO A 68 12.87 -2.02 -1.26
N ARG A 69 12.21 -2.04 -0.09
CA ARG A 69 12.86 -2.32 1.19
C ARG A 69 12.08 -3.35 1.99
N PRO A 70 12.74 -4.12 2.87
CA PRO A 70 12.07 -5.12 3.70
C PRO A 70 11.22 -4.43 4.77
N LEU A 71 10.25 -5.16 5.33
CA LEU A 71 9.43 -4.66 6.43
C LEU A 71 10.26 -4.24 7.66
N SER A 72 11.40 -4.91 7.91
CA SER A 72 12.33 -4.56 8.99
C SER A 72 12.99 -3.19 8.86
N ALA A 73 13.00 -2.61 7.65
CA ALA A 73 13.51 -1.26 7.40
C ALA A 73 12.43 -0.17 7.62
N VAL A 74 11.22 -0.54 8.03
CA VAL A 74 10.16 0.41 8.39
C VAL A 74 10.18 0.60 9.91
N PRO A 75 10.54 1.79 10.42
CA PRO A 75 10.83 2.00 11.84
C PRO A 75 9.60 1.89 12.73
N GLU A 76 8.48 2.48 12.34
CA GLU A 76 7.23 2.49 13.11
C GLU A 76 6.04 2.19 12.20
N ARG A 77 5.08 1.43 12.72
CA ARG A 77 3.83 1.06 12.04
C ARG A 77 2.71 0.88 13.05
N ASP A 78 1.55 1.43 12.73
CA ASP A 78 0.32 1.26 13.50
C ASP A 78 -0.59 0.21 12.88
N LEU A 79 -0.46 -0.02 11.57
CA LEU A 79 -1.26 -0.98 10.83
C LEU A 79 -0.44 -1.62 9.70
N LEU A 80 -0.55 -2.94 9.56
CA LEU A 80 0.13 -3.74 8.55
C LEU A 80 -0.88 -4.44 7.64
N VAL A 81 -0.85 -4.07 6.35
CA VAL A 81 -1.71 -4.66 5.32
C VAL A 81 -0.87 -5.51 4.37
N ALA A 82 -1.09 -6.81 4.35
CA ALA A 82 -0.44 -7.72 3.42
C ALA A 82 -1.30 -7.94 2.17
N ILE A 83 -0.69 -7.84 0.99
CA ILE A 83 -1.33 -7.96 -0.32
C ILE A 83 -0.66 -9.10 -1.10
N ASP A 84 -1.38 -10.20 -1.29
CA ASP A 84 -0.89 -11.44 -1.93
C ASP A 84 0.42 -11.99 -1.32
N CYS A 85 0.66 -11.74 -0.04
CA CYS A 85 1.77 -12.36 0.71
C CYS A 85 1.41 -13.79 1.14
N SER A 86 2.42 -14.62 1.42
CA SER A 86 2.22 -15.95 2.03
C SER A 86 1.40 -15.87 3.32
N ARG A 87 0.66 -16.95 3.62
CA ARG A 87 -0.25 -17.00 4.77
C ARG A 87 0.47 -16.87 6.12
N GLU A 88 1.71 -17.32 6.20
CA GLU A 88 2.52 -17.22 7.41
C GLU A 88 3.01 -15.79 7.69
N PHE A 89 3.00 -14.90 6.70
CA PHE A 89 3.47 -13.53 6.87
C PHE A 89 2.54 -12.75 7.82
N PRO A 90 3.06 -12.08 8.86
CA PRO A 90 2.22 -11.36 9.82
C PRO A 90 1.52 -10.16 9.17
N ALA A 91 0.24 -9.95 9.48
CA ALA A 91 -0.52 -8.78 9.03
C ALA A 91 -1.79 -8.58 9.88
N ASP A 92 -2.21 -7.33 10.03
CA ASP A 92 -3.50 -6.97 10.65
C ASP A 92 -4.65 -7.13 9.64
N HIS A 93 -4.37 -6.85 8.37
CA HIS A 93 -5.28 -7.09 7.26
C HIS A 93 -4.59 -7.86 6.14
N ARG A 94 -5.31 -8.80 5.54
CA ARG A 94 -4.85 -9.55 4.37
C ARG A 94 -5.78 -9.32 3.18
N TRP A 95 -5.19 -8.92 2.07
CA TRP A 95 -5.86 -8.77 0.78
C TRP A 95 -5.31 -9.80 -0.18
N ASP A 96 -6.09 -10.85 -0.41
CA ASP A 96 -5.89 -11.74 -1.55
C ASP A 96 -6.64 -11.11 -2.73
N LEU A 97 -5.89 -10.60 -3.72
CA LEU A 97 -6.48 -9.92 -4.86
C LEU A 97 -7.12 -10.93 -5.81
N GLU A 98 -8.26 -10.58 -6.39
CA GLU A 98 -8.84 -11.38 -7.46
C GLU A 98 -8.01 -11.25 -8.75
N GLN A 99 -7.51 -10.04 -9.00
CA GLN A 99 -6.72 -9.72 -10.18
C GLN A 99 -5.22 -9.80 -9.86
N GLN A 100 -4.59 -10.93 -10.22
CA GLN A 100 -3.16 -11.15 -9.93
C GLN A 100 -2.22 -10.46 -10.93
N GLN A 101 -2.71 -10.10 -12.11
CA GLN A 101 -1.94 -9.42 -13.15
C GLN A 101 -1.96 -7.90 -12.95
N PHE A 102 -0.90 -7.22 -13.41
CA PHE A 102 -0.80 -5.75 -13.39
C PHE A 102 -1.69 -5.13 -14.47
N THR A 103 -2.99 -5.11 -14.22
CA THR A 103 -4.04 -4.58 -15.09
C THR A 103 -4.76 -3.39 -14.45
N PRO A 104 -5.48 -2.56 -15.24
CA PRO A 104 -6.34 -1.51 -14.69
C PRO A 104 -7.37 -2.03 -13.68
N GLN A 105 -7.85 -3.26 -13.87
CA GLN A 105 -8.78 -3.94 -12.96
C GLN A 105 -8.14 -4.20 -11.59
N MET A 106 -6.89 -4.69 -11.55
CA MET A 106 -6.15 -4.83 -10.29
C MET A 106 -5.93 -3.47 -9.60
N CYS A 107 -5.60 -2.43 -10.37
CA CYS A 107 -5.45 -1.08 -9.83
C CYS A 107 -6.76 -0.56 -9.21
N THR A 108 -7.89 -0.85 -9.87
CA THR A 108 -9.24 -0.52 -9.38
C THR A 108 -9.56 -1.29 -8.10
N GLU A 109 -9.29 -2.60 -8.06
CA GLU A 109 -9.49 -3.42 -6.88
C GLU A 109 -8.69 -2.90 -5.67
N ILE A 110 -7.41 -2.55 -5.89
CA ILE A 110 -6.57 -1.96 -4.83
C ILE A 110 -7.16 -0.64 -4.35
N ARG A 111 -7.58 0.25 -5.26
CA ARG A 111 -8.19 1.54 -4.90
C ARG A 111 -9.42 1.34 -4.02
N ASP A 112 -10.31 0.43 -4.41
CA ASP A 112 -11.58 0.20 -3.72
C ASP A 112 -11.33 -0.41 -2.32
N ARG A 113 -10.37 -1.33 -2.18
CA ARG A 113 -9.91 -1.86 -0.88
C ARG A 113 -9.29 -0.79 0.01
N VAL A 114 -8.50 0.12 -0.57
CA VAL A 114 -7.92 1.27 0.15
C VAL A 114 -9.01 2.21 0.66
N GLN A 115 -10.03 2.51 -0.16
CA GLN A 115 -11.16 3.33 0.24
C GLN A 115 -11.94 2.70 1.40
N ALA A 116 -12.20 1.39 1.32
CA ALA A 116 -12.87 0.66 2.40
C ALA A 116 -12.05 0.70 3.70
N LEU A 117 -10.73 0.52 3.62
CA LEU A 117 -9.85 0.61 4.78
C LEU A 117 -9.88 2.01 5.40
N ALA A 118 -9.73 3.05 4.59
CA ALA A 118 -9.74 4.43 5.06
C ALA A 118 -11.07 4.80 5.73
N ALA A 119 -12.20 4.34 5.18
CA ALA A 119 -13.51 4.53 5.79
C ALA A 119 -13.61 3.85 7.17
N ALA A 120 -13.08 2.62 7.31
CA ALA A 120 -13.03 1.93 8.59
C ALA A 120 -12.14 2.66 9.61
N LEU A 121 -11.00 3.22 9.19
CA LEU A 121 -10.11 3.99 10.07
C LEU A 121 -10.71 5.34 10.49
N ALA A 122 -11.45 6.01 9.61
CA ALA A 122 -12.14 7.26 9.92
C ALA A 122 -13.28 7.09 10.94
N GLY A 123 -13.88 5.90 10.99
CA GLY A 123 -14.97 5.57 11.92
C GLY A 123 -14.53 5.15 13.32
N GLN A 124 -13.23 4.98 13.58
CA GLN A 124 -12.73 4.60 14.90
C GLN A 124 -12.60 5.85 15.79
N PRO A 125 -13.21 5.89 16.99
CA PRO A 125 -13.00 6.97 17.94
C PRO A 125 -11.52 7.02 18.35
N SER A 126 -10.95 8.23 18.40
CA SER A 126 -9.54 8.51 18.69
C SER A 126 -9.11 8.14 20.10
#